data_AF-A0A250E5N6-F1
#
_entry.id   AF-A0A250E5N6-F1
#
_cell.length_a   1.000
_cell.length_b   1.000
_cell.length_c   1.000
_cell.angle_alpha   90.00
_cell.angle_beta   90.00
_cell.angle_gamma   90.00
#
_symmetry.space_group_name_H-M   'P 1'
#
loop_
_entity.id
_entity.type
_entity.pdbx_description
1 polymer ?
#
loop_
_entity_poly.entity_id
_entity_poly.type
_entity_poly.pdbx_seq_one_letter_code
_entity_poly.pdbx_strand_id
1 'polypeptide(L)'
;MRNHVPKYQKPIKSVSDPIVQVESWHDAIDAFDEKDYEKSLRSLFQYMNPEVAKKIPATGDFSIEYPQGSSRVTFGLKNGIFFIESPFVKMTENTNKVAMLRHANELNFSFLTVPQIHLIDQTLWFKFETPLHLCQPNKIYDALREICVATDDFDDEFIEKYEAERIQEPVVQQLSDSEKTEAWNQIQAILAEYRQYMGYFEEKRWEGSQWDIIMLSLFQLGNMPYIQGILRTDLQEYIQNINNNRIDFHFRIDKGKNFFKQLSEKSQDEIMKDVYYTYNLMGLKWRSSGKFLQEEALEYEEQVRKYKTSNDYFNICYHLYYLYLYILYHYNLDQEYRSFIIGTLEKASGQTYEQASKIYLESFEHLLKETLPKGFKIEQKVKKGFFARLFG
;
A
#
# COMPACT_ATOMS: atom_id res chain seq x y z
N MET A 1 29.40 0.03 14.17
CA MET A 1 28.06 0.41 13.66
C MET A 1 27.16 1.05 14.74
N ARG A 2 27.68 1.85 15.69
CA ARG A 2 26.85 2.42 16.78
C ARG A 2 26.29 3.83 16.52
N ASN A 3 26.70 4.47 15.42
CA ASN A 3 26.37 5.86 15.09
C ASN A 3 25.81 6.06 13.66
N HIS A 4 25.20 5.03 13.06
CA HIS A 4 24.66 5.10 11.70
C HIS A 4 23.18 4.76 11.68
N VAL A 5 22.46 5.33 10.72
CA VAL A 5 21.05 5.01 10.46
C VAL A 5 20.96 3.57 9.91
N PRO A 6 19.91 2.79 10.25
CA PRO A 6 19.66 1.52 9.59
C PRO A 6 19.65 1.66 8.07
N LYS A 7 20.07 0.63 7.36
CA LYS A 7 20.03 0.63 5.90
C LYS A 7 18.60 0.48 5.43
N TYR A 8 18.31 1.24 4.39
CA TYR A 8 17.10 1.08 3.60
C TYR A 8 17.29 0.02 2.52
N GLN A 9 16.43 -0.99 2.52
CA GLN A 9 16.31 -1.95 1.42
C GLN A 9 15.25 -1.46 0.44
N LYS A 10 15.67 -1.05 -0.75
CA LYS A 10 14.74 -0.65 -1.80
C LYS A 10 14.03 -1.87 -2.37
N PRO A 11 12.68 -1.94 -2.29
CA PRO A 11 11.96 -3.07 -2.85
C PRO A 11 12.21 -3.22 -4.35
N ILE A 12 12.29 -4.47 -4.80
CA ILE A 12 12.23 -4.82 -6.22
C ILE A 12 10.98 -4.17 -6.82
N LYS A 13 11.15 -3.53 -7.98
CA LYS A 13 10.06 -2.86 -8.66
C LYS A 13 9.07 -3.91 -9.16
N SER A 14 7.90 -3.98 -8.52
CA SER A 14 6.78 -4.78 -8.99
C SER A 14 6.40 -4.37 -10.42
N VAL A 15 6.15 -5.37 -11.26
CA VAL A 15 5.71 -5.20 -12.65
C VAL A 15 4.20 -4.90 -12.71
N SER A 16 3.47 -5.24 -11.65
CA SER A 16 1.99 -5.22 -11.59
C SER A 16 1.41 -4.18 -10.64
N ASP A 17 2.23 -3.41 -9.92
CA ASP A 17 1.72 -2.33 -9.06
C ASP A 17 1.09 -1.23 -9.94
N PRO A 18 -0.19 -0.87 -9.71
CA PRO A 18 -0.85 0.17 -10.48
C PRO A 18 -0.08 1.49 -10.38
N ILE A 19 0.29 2.04 -11.54
CA ILE A 19 0.97 3.33 -11.61
C ILE A 19 -0.10 4.42 -11.61
N VAL A 20 -0.13 5.20 -10.54
CA VAL A 20 -1.06 6.31 -10.39
C VAL A 20 -0.66 7.48 -11.29
N GLN A 21 -1.57 7.90 -12.18
CA GLN A 21 -1.37 9.05 -13.07
C GLN A 21 -2.17 10.26 -12.60
N VAL A 22 -1.60 11.05 -11.69
CA VAL A 22 -2.22 12.21 -11.03
C VAL A 22 -2.93 13.17 -11.98
N GLU A 23 -2.33 13.46 -13.13
CA GLU A 23 -2.93 14.34 -14.13
C GLU A 23 -4.30 13.82 -14.57
N SER A 24 -4.43 12.50 -14.75
CA SER A 24 -5.69 11.84 -15.09
C SER A 24 -6.74 11.93 -13.99
N TRP A 25 -6.34 12.16 -12.73
CA TRP A 25 -7.30 12.46 -11.67
C TRP A 25 -7.93 13.84 -11.88
N HIS A 26 -7.12 14.86 -12.16
CA HIS A 26 -7.63 16.20 -12.45
C HIS A 26 -8.51 16.18 -13.71
N ASP A 27 -8.09 15.48 -14.77
CA ASP A 27 -8.91 15.29 -15.97
C ASP A 27 -10.26 14.63 -15.66
N ALA A 28 -10.29 13.67 -14.71
CA ALA A 28 -11.54 13.02 -14.30
C ALA A 28 -12.47 13.98 -13.56
N ILE A 29 -11.93 14.81 -12.67
CA ILE A 29 -12.70 15.81 -11.90
C ILE A 29 -13.22 16.91 -12.83
N ASP A 30 -12.36 17.50 -13.65
CA ASP A 30 -12.72 18.58 -14.57
C ASP A 30 -13.80 18.11 -15.55
N ALA A 31 -13.64 16.92 -16.14
CA ALA A 31 -14.65 16.35 -17.03
C ALA A 31 -16.00 16.11 -16.33
N PHE A 32 -15.99 15.73 -15.04
CA PHE A 32 -17.23 15.57 -14.28
C PHE A 32 -17.95 16.92 -14.09
N ASP A 33 -17.20 17.96 -13.72
CA ASP A 33 -17.72 19.31 -13.50
C ASP A 33 -18.25 19.93 -14.81
N GLU A 34 -17.60 19.62 -15.94
CA GLU A 34 -18.05 19.95 -17.30
C GLU A 34 -19.24 19.11 -17.80
N LYS A 35 -19.68 18.12 -17.02
CA LYS A 35 -20.75 17.15 -17.34
C LYS A 35 -20.42 16.18 -18.48
N ASP A 36 -19.14 16.04 -18.82
CA ASP A 36 -18.63 14.98 -19.70
C ASP A 36 -18.36 13.71 -18.87
N TYR A 37 -19.45 13.04 -18.49
CA TYR A 37 -19.39 11.92 -17.54
C TYR A 37 -18.69 10.67 -18.09
N GLU A 38 -18.75 10.43 -19.41
CA GLU A 38 -18.01 9.31 -20.03
C GLU A 38 -16.50 9.56 -19.96
N LYS A 39 -16.06 10.77 -20.34
CA LYS A 39 -14.65 11.16 -20.22
C LYS A 39 -14.19 11.09 -18.77
N SER A 40 -15.00 11.61 -17.83
CA SER A 40 -14.70 11.55 -16.40
C SER A 40 -14.41 10.13 -15.91
N LEU A 41 -15.31 9.19 -16.20
CA LEU A 41 -15.17 7.79 -15.80
C LEU A 41 -13.94 7.14 -16.43
N ARG A 42 -13.67 7.38 -17.71
CA ARG A 42 -12.50 6.80 -18.42
C ARG A 42 -11.19 7.39 -17.91
N SER A 43 -11.13 8.69 -17.63
CA SER A 43 -9.97 9.35 -17.01
C SER A 43 -9.69 8.81 -15.61
N LEU A 44 -10.74 8.48 -14.83
CA LEU A 44 -10.57 7.83 -13.54
C LEU A 44 -9.89 6.46 -13.68
N PHE A 45 -10.30 5.62 -14.64
CA PHE A 45 -9.63 4.34 -14.86
C PHE A 45 -8.19 4.50 -15.35
N GLN A 46 -7.91 5.54 -16.15
CA GLN A 46 -6.55 5.90 -16.55
C GLN A 46 -5.68 6.29 -15.34
N TYR A 47 -6.25 7.03 -14.38
CA TYR A 47 -5.60 7.35 -13.11
C TYR A 47 -5.31 6.09 -12.29
N MET A 48 -6.30 5.20 -12.14
CA MET A 48 -6.20 4.03 -11.28
C MET A 48 -5.23 2.99 -11.83
N ASN A 49 -5.39 2.64 -13.10
CA ASN A 49 -4.60 1.60 -13.74
C ASN A 49 -4.57 1.76 -15.27
N PRO A 50 -3.51 2.38 -15.82
CA PRO A 50 -3.36 2.60 -17.26
C PRO A 50 -3.45 1.32 -18.12
N GLU A 51 -3.04 0.16 -17.60
CA GLU A 51 -3.13 -1.10 -18.37
C GLU A 51 -4.56 -1.62 -18.45
N VAL A 52 -5.37 -1.36 -17.43
CA VAL A 52 -6.81 -1.63 -17.43
C VAL A 52 -7.52 -0.64 -18.34
N ALA A 53 -7.17 0.64 -18.28
CA ALA A 53 -7.77 1.69 -19.11
C ALA A 53 -7.64 1.42 -20.61
N LYS A 54 -6.54 0.82 -21.08
CA LYS A 54 -6.36 0.40 -22.48
C LYS A 54 -7.41 -0.61 -22.98
N LYS A 55 -8.02 -1.37 -22.07
CA LYS A 55 -9.06 -2.35 -22.39
C LYS A 55 -10.45 -1.73 -22.46
N ILE A 56 -10.61 -0.48 -22.00
CA ILE A 56 -11.87 0.26 -22.01
C ILE A 56 -12.03 0.92 -23.39
N PRO A 57 -13.15 0.69 -24.12
CA PRO A 57 -13.46 1.41 -25.35
C PRO A 57 -13.45 2.93 -25.17
N ALA A 58 -13.29 3.71 -26.25
CA ALA A 58 -13.31 5.17 -26.14
C ALA A 58 -14.73 5.74 -25.86
N THR A 59 -15.78 5.03 -26.28
CA THR A 59 -17.18 5.45 -26.12
C THR A 59 -18.10 4.25 -25.88
N GLY A 60 -19.27 4.52 -25.28
CA GLY A 60 -20.33 3.53 -25.08
C GLY A 60 -20.07 2.51 -23.97
N ASP A 61 -20.94 1.50 -23.95
CA ASP A 61 -20.98 0.45 -22.94
C ASP A 61 -19.73 -0.45 -22.98
N PHE A 62 -19.35 -0.94 -21.81
CA PHE A 62 -18.25 -1.89 -21.64
C PHE A 62 -18.40 -2.71 -20.37
N SER A 63 -17.71 -3.85 -20.31
CA SER A 63 -17.59 -4.67 -19.10
C SER A 63 -16.20 -5.29 -19.08
N ILE A 64 -15.49 -5.10 -17.98
CA ILE A 64 -14.13 -5.61 -17.78
C ILE A 64 -14.12 -6.36 -16.47
N GLU A 65 -13.48 -7.52 -16.49
CA GLU A 65 -13.10 -8.26 -15.30
C GLU A 65 -11.59 -8.18 -15.13
N TYR A 66 -11.13 -7.88 -13.91
CA TYR A 66 -9.71 -7.78 -13.61
C TYR A 66 -9.38 -8.38 -12.23
N PRO A 67 -8.23 -9.07 -12.07
CA PRO A 67 -7.82 -9.60 -10.77
C PRO A 67 -7.56 -8.51 -9.73
N GLN A 68 -7.87 -8.81 -8.47
CA GLN A 68 -7.49 -8.01 -7.30
C GLN A 68 -7.16 -8.98 -6.16
N GLY A 69 -5.87 -9.20 -5.87
CA GLY A 69 -5.45 -10.17 -4.85
C GLY A 69 -6.04 -11.56 -5.11
N SER A 70 -6.78 -12.07 -4.13
CA SER A 70 -7.53 -13.34 -4.16
C SER A 70 -8.86 -13.28 -4.90
N SER A 71 -9.34 -12.10 -5.31
CA SER A 71 -10.65 -11.91 -5.95
C SER A 71 -10.55 -11.40 -7.40
N ARG A 72 -11.70 -11.19 -8.03
CA ARG A 72 -11.87 -10.55 -9.34
C ARG A 72 -12.95 -9.50 -9.27
N VAL A 73 -12.62 -8.30 -9.74
CA VAL A 73 -13.57 -7.20 -9.81
C VAL A 73 -14.06 -7.07 -11.25
N THR A 74 -15.36 -7.22 -11.44
CA THR A 74 -16.04 -6.89 -12.69
C THR A 74 -16.63 -5.49 -12.57
N PHE A 75 -16.36 -4.63 -13.54
CA PHE A 75 -16.94 -3.30 -13.58
C PHE A 75 -17.25 -2.89 -15.02
N GLY A 76 -18.14 -1.92 -15.18
CA GLY A 76 -18.55 -1.52 -16.52
C GLY A 76 -19.61 -0.44 -16.56
N LEU A 77 -19.95 -0.05 -17.78
CA LEU A 77 -21.05 0.85 -18.09
C LEU A 77 -22.03 0.06 -18.97
N LYS A 78 -23.30 0.03 -18.57
CA LYS A 78 -24.37 -0.62 -19.32
C LYS A 78 -25.62 0.25 -19.31
N ASN A 79 -26.09 0.66 -20.49
CA ASN A 79 -27.30 1.50 -20.64
C ASN A 79 -27.29 2.74 -19.74
N GLY A 80 -26.14 3.40 -19.60
CA GLY A 80 -25.99 4.60 -18.75
C GLY A 80 -25.91 4.32 -17.24
N ILE A 81 -25.85 3.05 -16.81
CA ILE A 81 -25.62 2.64 -15.43
C ILE A 81 -24.20 2.09 -15.30
N PHE A 82 -23.41 2.70 -14.44
CA PHE A 82 -22.12 2.15 -14.03
C PHE A 82 -22.34 1.09 -12.95
N PHE A 83 -21.57 0.01 -13.01
CA PHE A 83 -21.65 -1.08 -12.04
C PHE A 83 -20.27 -1.59 -11.63
N ILE A 84 -20.20 -2.13 -10.42
CA ILE A 84 -19.08 -2.91 -9.88
C ILE A 84 -19.67 -4.16 -9.21
N GLU A 85 -19.08 -5.31 -9.49
CA GLU A 85 -19.44 -6.60 -8.91
C GLU A 85 -18.15 -7.37 -8.59
N SER A 86 -18.05 -7.93 -7.40
CA SER A 86 -16.93 -8.78 -7.01
C SER A 86 -17.44 -9.94 -6.16
N PRO A 87 -17.19 -11.20 -6.53
CA PRO A 87 -17.56 -12.33 -5.70
C PRO A 87 -16.67 -12.35 -4.46
N PHE A 88 -17.27 -12.65 -3.31
CA PHE A 88 -16.59 -12.63 -2.02
C PHE A 88 -16.30 -14.05 -1.53
N VAL A 89 -17.31 -14.75 -1.01
CA VAL A 89 -17.22 -16.13 -0.52
C VAL A 89 -18.50 -16.88 -0.81
N LYS A 90 -18.41 -18.21 -0.90
CA LYS A 90 -19.55 -19.08 -1.18
C LYS A 90 -19.93 -19.92 0.03
N MET A 91 -21.22 -19.97 0.32
CA MET A 91 -21.74 -20.86 1.36
C MET A 91 -21.75 -22.31 0.88
N THR A 92 -21.38 -23.19 1.79
CA THR A 92 -21.47 -24.64 1.65
C THR A 92 -22.51 -25.20 2.63
N GLU A 93 -22.62 -26.53 2.67
CA GLU A 93 -23.45 -27.22 3.67
C GLU A 93 -22.89 -27.08 5.08
N ASN A 94 -21.56 -26.99 5.22
CA ASN A 94 -20.86 -26.89 6.50
C ASN A 94 -20.84 -25.46 7.04
N THR A 95 -20.98 -24.46 6.16
CA THR A 95 -20.90 -23.06 6.53
C THR A 95 -21.85 -22.71 7.69
N ASN A 96 -21.34 -21.98 8.69
CA ASN A 96 -22.17 -21.41 9.75
C ASN A 96 -22.97 -20.21 9.23
N LYS A 97 -24.04 -20.49 8.48
CA LYS A 97 -24.80 -19.50 7.70
C LYS A 97 -25.31 -18.34 8.54
N VAL A 98 -25.81 -18.58 9.75
CA VAL A 98 -26.36 -17.52 10.61
C VAL A 98 -25.27 -16.56 11.08
N ALA A 99 -24.12 -17.09 11.53
CA ALA A 99 -23.02 -16.24 11.97
C ALA A 99 -22.41 -15.46 10.80
N MET A 100 -22.17 -16.14 9.68
CA MET A 100 -21.60 -15.54 8.47
C MET A 100 -22.49 -14.43 7.90
N LEU A 101 -23.80 -14.69 7.75
CA LEU A 101 -24.72 -13.69 7.19
C LEU A 101 -24.94 -12.50 8.13
N ARG A 102 -24.89 -12.72 9.46
CA ARG A 102 -24.90 -11.62 10.42
C ARG A 102 -23.67 -10.74 10.23
N HIS A 103 -22.49 -11.35 10.13
CA HIS A 103 -21.25 -10.61 9.98
C HIS A 103 -21.16 -9.88 8.63
N ALA A 104 -21.57 -10.51 7.52
CA ALA A 104 -21.72 -9.85 6.23
C ALA A 104 -22.66 -8.63 6.31
N ASN A 105 -23.77 -8.75 7.04
CA ASN A 105 -24.68 -7.63 7.25
C ASN A 105 -24.06 -6.54 8.14
N GLU A 106 -23.24 -6.88 9.14
CA GLU A 106 -22.51 -5.90 9.95
C GLU A 106 -21.53 -5.09 9.08
N LEU A 107 -20.79 -5.74 8.17
CA LEU A 107 -19.87 -5.06 7.25
C LEU A 107 -20.56 -4.02 6.37
N ASN A 108 -21.81 -4.26 5.96
CA ASN A 108 -22.63 -3.28 5.22
C ASN A 108 -22.91 -1.98 5.98
N PHE A 109 -22.75 -1.96 7.31
CA PHE A 109 -23.01 -0.78 8.15
C PHE A 109 -21.76 -0.24 8.87
N SER A 110 -20.73 -1.07 9.05
CA SER A 110 -19.54 -0.71 9.84
C SER A 110 -18.30 -0.43 9.00
N PHE A 111 -18.19 -1.04 7.81
CA PHE A 111 -17.00 -0.95 6.96
C PHE A 111 -17.32 -0.36 5.58
N LEU A 112 -18.37 -0.85 4.93
CA LEU A 112 -18.78 -0.38 3.61
C LEU A 112 -19.63 0.89 3.73
N THR A 113 -19.31 1.89 2.92
CA THR A 113 -20.05 3.15 2.87
C THR A 113 -20.99 3.19 1.66
N VAL A 114 -20.50 2.71 0.52
CA VAL A 114 -21.16 2.85 -0.78
C VAL A 114 -21.58 1.52 -1.42
N PRO A 115 -20.70 0.50 -1.54
CA PRO A 115 -21.08 -0.82 -2.03
C PRO A 115 -21.81 -1.63 -0.95
N GLN A 116 -22.49 -2.69 -1.36
CA GLN A 116 -23.21 -3.59 -0.45
C GLN A 116 -22.88 -5.05 -0.75
N ILE A 117 -22.96 -5.90 0.27
CA ILE A 117 -22.88 -7.34 0.15
C ILE A 117 -24.28 -7.91 -0.12
N HIS A 118 -24.42 -8.61 -1.24
CA HIS A 118 -25.64 -9.27 -1.69
C HIS A 118 -25.45 -10.79 -1.67
N LEU A 119 -26.48 -11.53 -1.25
CA LEU A 119 -26.52 -12.99 -1.39
C LEU A 119 -27.19 -13.37 -2.72
N ILE A 120 -26.45 -14.04 -3.61
CA ILE A 120 -26.95 -14.53 -4.91
C ILE A 120 -26.45 -15.96 -5.10
N ASP A 121 -27.35 -16.92 -5.29
CA ASP A 121 -27.04 -18.33 -5.55
C ASP A 121 -26.01 -18.94 -4.57
N GLN A 122 -26.21 -18.69 -3.27
CA GLN A 122 -25.32 -19.09 -2.17
C GLN A 122 -23.96 -18.39 -2.11
N THR A 123 -23.68 -17.46 -3.02
CA THR A 123 -22.47 -16.64 -3.01
C THR A 123 -22.77 -15.25 -2.46
N LEU A 124 -21.90 -14.75 -1.59
CA LEU A 124 -21.88 -13.35 -1.22
C LEU A 124 -21.11 -12.57 -2.28
N TRP A 125 -21.69 -11.45 -2.72
CA TRP A 125 -21.15 -10.57 -3.75
C TRP A 125 -21.09 -9.14 -3.22
N PHE A 126 -19.95 -8.48 -3.37
CA PHE A 126 -19.94 -7.02 -3.30
C PHE A 126 -20.53 -6.45 -4.58
N LYS A 127 -21.50 -5.54 -4.45
CA LYS A 127 -22.17 -4.90 -5.58
C LYS A 127 -22.28 -3.39 -5.35
N PHE A 128 -22.14 -2.64 -6.44
CA PHE A 128 -22.43 -1.22 -6.50
C PHE A 128 -22.96 -0.88 -7.89
N GLU A 129 -24.00 -0.06 -7.94
CA GLU A 129 -24.53 0.47 -9.20
C GLU A 129 -24.97 1.93 -9.03
N THR A 130 -24.77 2.73 -10.07
CA THR A 130 -25.21 4.14 -10.06
C THR A 130 -25.35 4.66 -11.49
N PRO A 131 -26.30 5.57 -11.77
CA PRO A 131 -26.33 6.30 -13.03
C PRO A 131 -25.00 7.00 -13.34
N LEU A 132 -24.61 7.04 -14.61
CA LEU A 132 -23.33 7.61 -15.06
C LEU A 132 -23.14 9.07 -14.61
N HIS A 133 -24.20 9.89 -14.66
CA HIS A 133 -24.16 11.29 -14.22
C HIS A 133 -23.95 11.48 -12.71
N LEU A 134 -24.00 10.39 -11.92
CA LEU A 134 -23.70 10.37 -10.48
C LEU A 134 -22.36 9.68 -10.16
N CYS A 135 -21.58 9.32 -11.18
CA CYS A 135 -20.26 8.72 -11.06
C CYS A 135 -19.18 9.78 -10.75
N GLN A 136 -19.34 10.52 -9.65
CA GLN A 136 -18.33 11.46 -9.21
C GLN A 136 -17.02 10.70 -8.91
N PRO A 137 -15.84 11.17 -9.38
CA PRO A 137 -14.60 10.38 -9.30
C PRO A 137 -14.19 9.88 -7.90
N ASN A 138 -14.35 10.67 -6.83
CA ASN A 138 -14.09 10.20 -5.46
C ASN A 138 -15.02 9.04 -5.10
N LYS A 139 -16.33 9.20 -5.35
CA LYS A 139 -17.32 8.15 -5.05
C LYS A 139 -16.98 6.81 -5.73
N ILE A 140 -16.59 6.84 -7.00
CA ILE A 140 -16.26 5.62 -7.74
C ILE A 140 -14.92 5.03 -7.27
N TYR A 141 -13.92 5.88 -7.03
CA TYR A 141 -12.64 5.43 -6.47
C TYR A 141 -12.82 4.77 -5.11
N ASP A 142 -13.60 5.40 -4.22
CA ASP A 142 -13.89 4.90 -2.87
C ASP A 142 -14.68 3.59 -2.92
N ALA A 143 -15.71 3.49 -3.78
CA ALA A 143 -16.47 2.25 -3.95
C ALA A 143 -15.58 1.09 -4.44
N LEU A 144 -14.72 1.33 -5.45
CA LEU A 144 -13.76 0.32 -5.92
C LEU A 144 -12.77 -0.05 -4.82
N ARG A 145 -12.25 0.92 -4.07
CA ARG A 145 -11.29 0.69 -2.99
C ARG A 145 -11.90 -0.10 -1.85
N GLU A 146 -13.08 0.26 -1.38
CA GLU A 146 -13.80 -0.46 -0.32
C GLU A 146 -14.01 -1.92 -0.69
N ILE A 147 -14.44 -2.20 -1.93
CA ILE A 147 -14.57 -3.58 -2.43
C ILE A 147 -13.21 -4.28 -2.42
N CYS A 148 -12.17 -3.66 -3.00
CA CYS A 148 -10.84 -4.28 -3.10
C CYS A 148 -10.20 -4.56 -1.74
N VAL A 149 -10.36 -3.67 -0.77
CA VAL A 149 -9.86 -3.86 0.60
C VAL A 149 -10.69 -4.93 1.31
N ALA A 150 -12.02 -4.85 1.25
CA ALA A 150 -12.88 -5.83 1.92
C ALA A 150 -12.69 -7.25 1.40
N THR A 151 -12.47 -7.41 0.09
CA THR A 151 -12.19 -8.73 -0.49
C THR A 151 -10.87 -9.33 -0.01
N ASP A 152 -9.87 -8.50 0.26
CA ASP A 152 -8.52 -8.94 0.66
C ASP A 152 -8.41 -9.14 2.17
N ASP A 153 -9.12 -8.33 2.96
CA ASP A 153 -9.03 -8.38 4.44
C ASP A 153 -9.97 -9.43 5.05
N PHE A 154 -11.12 -9.74 4.43
CA PHE A 154 -12.17 -10.55 5.05
C PHE A 154 -12.39 -11.94 4.42
N ASP A 155 -11.82 -12.26 3.27
CA ASP A 155 -12.09 -13.56 2.63
C ASP A 155 -11.54 -14.72 3.46
N ASP A 156 -10.31 -14.61 3.93
CA ASP A 156 -9.65 -15.56 4.81
C ASP A 156 -10.37 -15.66 6.16
N GLU A 157 -10.79 -14.53 6.72
CA GLU A 157 -11.60 -14.51 7.95
C GLU A 157 -12.89 -15.33 7.77
N PHE A 158 -13.58 -15.14 6.65
CA PHE A 158 -14.85 -15.82 6.41
C PHE A 158 -14.67 -17.32 6.17
N ILE A 159 -13.60 -17.70 5.49
CA ILE A 159 -13.23 -19.10 5.27
C ILE A 159 -12.92 -19.77 6.61
N GLU A 160 -12.06 -19.18 7.42
CA GLU A 160 -11.60 -19.78 8.69
C GLU A 160 -12.70 -19.81 9.75
N LYS A 161 -13.41 -18.70 9.97
CA LYS A 161 -14.38 -18.58 11.07
C LYS A 161 -15.73 -19.21 10.76
N TYR A 162 -16.13 -19.24 9.49
CA TYR A 162 -17.47 -19.66 9.09
C TYR A 162 -17.50 -20.86 8.16
N GLU A 163 -16.37 -21.45 7.80
CA GLU A 163 -16.29 -22.58 6.86
C GLU A 163 -16.92 -22.26 5.50
N ALA A 164 -16.68 -21.02 5.03
CA ALA A 164 -17.05 -20.61 3.68
C ALA A 164 -16.06 -21.17 2.65
N GLU A 165 -16.51 -21.36 1.42
CA GLU A 165 -15.69 -21.77 0.28
C GLU A 165 -15.11 -20.54 -0.42
N ARG A 166 -13.80 -20.58 -0.67
CA ARG A 166 -13.09 -19.59 -1.48
C ARG A 166 -13.62 -19.62 -2.92
N ILE A 167 -13.88 -18.46 -3.51
CA ILE A 167 -14.41 -18.38 -4.88
C ILE A 167 -13.36 -18.83 -5.90
N GLN A 168 -12.12 -18.44 -5.69
CA GLN A 168 -11.00 -18.73 -6.57
C GLN A 168 -9.66 -18.51 -5.86
N GLU A 169 -8.61 -19.12 -6.39
CA GLU A 169 -7.25 -18.80 -5.95
C GLU A 169 -6.75 -17.49 -6.57
N PRO A 170 -5.88 -16.74 -5.86
CA PRO A 170 -5.26 -15.54 -6.39
C PRO A 170 -4.50 -15.81 -7.69
N VAL A 171 -4.63 -14.89 -8.65
CA VAL A 171 -3.78 -14.93 -9.85
C VAL A 171 -2.42 -14.36 -9.49
N VAL A 172 -1.44 -15.25 -9.33
CA VAL A 172 -0.09 -14.89 -8.92
C VAL A 172 0.90 -15.02 -10.07
N GLN A 173 1.92 -14.17 -10.05
CA GLN A 173 3.11 -14.29 -10.87
C GLN A 173 4.31 -14.57 -9.96
N GLN A 174 4.98 -15.68 -10.20
CA GLN A 174 6.19 -16.05 -9.48
C GLN A 174 7.34 -15.11 -9.83
N LEU A 175 8.15 -14.76 -8.84
CA LEU A 175 9.41 -14.02 -9.05
C LEU A 175 10.38 -14.90 -9.86
N SER A 176 11.21 -14.27 -10.70
CA SER A 176 12.36 -14.96 -11.31
C SER A 176 13.37 -15.41 -10.25
N ASP A 177 14.23 -16.36 -10.57
CA ASP A 177 15.22 -16.88 -9.60
C ASP A 177 16.17 -15.78 -9.07
N SER A 178 16.53 -14.81 -9.91
CA SER A 178 17.31 -13.65 -9.49
C SER A 178 16.52 -12.75 -8.52
N GLU A 179 15.24 -12.51 -8.79
CA GLU A 179 14.39 -11.71 -7.91
C GLU A 179 14.12 -12.43 -6.58
N LYS A 180 13.94 -13.77 -6.59
CA LYS A 180 13.80 -14.57 -5.36
C LYS A 180 15.05 -14.46 -4.49
N THR A 181 16.23 -14.55 -5.11
CA THR A 181 17.52 -14.39 -4.40
C THR A 181 17.65 -12.99 -3.81
N GLU A 182 17.31 -11.96 -4.59
CA GLU A 182 17.33 -10.57 -4.13
C GLU A 182 16.33 -10.33 -2.99
N ALA A 183 15.08 -10.75 -3.13
CA ALA A 183 14.05 -10.63 -2.10
C ALA A 183 14.47 -11.31 -0.79
N TRP A 184 15.00 -12.54 -0.88
CA TRP A 184 15.54 -13.25 0.27
C TRP A 184 16.67 -12.47 0.96
N ASN A 185 17.62 -11.96 0.19
CA ASN A 185 18.73 -11.16 0.71
C ASN A 185 18.24 -9.87 1.39
N GLN A 186 17.26 -9.18 0.79
CA GLN A 186 16.67 -7.97 1.36
C GLN A 186 15.98 -8.26 2.70
N ILE A 187 15.17 -9.32 2.78
CA ILE A 187 14.50 -9.75 4.01
C ILE A 187 15.54 -10.09 5.08
N GLN A 188 16.56 -10.90 4.75
CA GLN A 188 17.61 -11.27 5.70
C GLN A 188 18.44 -10.08 6.17
N ALA A 189 18.69 -9.10 5.30
CA ALA A 189 19.38 -7.87 5.66
C ALA A 189 18.58 -7.06 6.70
N ILE A 190 17.26 -6.93 6.52
CA ILE A 190 16.39 -6.25 7.48
C ILE A 190 16.38 -7.01 8.82
N LEU A 191 16.22 -8.34 8.81
CA LEU A 191 16.23 -9.14 10.03
C LEU A 191 17.57 -9.07 10.76
N ALA A 192 18.69 -9.05 10.04
CA ALA A 192 20.01 -8.91 10.62
C ALA A 192 20.23 -7.55 11.27
N GLU A 193 19.82 -6.45 10.60
CA GLU A 193 19.90 -5.12 11.18
C GLU A 193 18.98 -4.93 12.37
N TYR A 194 17.73 -5.41 12.27
CA TYR A 194 16.80 -5.43 13.40
C TYR A 194 17.45 -6.05 14.63
N ARG A 195 18.01 -7.27 14.51
CA ARG A 195 18.66 -7.96 15.64
C ARG A 195 19.81 -7.15 16.22
N GLN A 196 20.62 -6.54 15.36
CA GLN A 196 21.77 -5.74 15.77
C GLN A 196 21.36 -4.49 16.56
N TYR A 197 20.40 -3.72 16.04
CA TYR A 197 19.93 -2.49 16.69
C TYR A 197 19.08 -2.78 17.93
N MET A 198 18.22 -3.79 17.88
CA MET A 198 17.44 -4.24 19.03
C MET A 198 18.35 -4.61 20.21
N GLY A 199 19.37 -5.46 19.98
CA GLY A 199 20.31 -5.82 21.04
C GLY A 199 21.06 -4.62 21.63
N TYR A 200 21.39 -3.63 20.80
CA TYR A 200 22.00 -2.37 21.28
C TYR A 200 21.02 -1.54 22.13
N PHE A 201 19.77 -1.38 21.71
CA PHE A 201 18.76 -0.62 22.45
C PHE A 201 18.30 -1.30 23.73
N GLU A 202 18.32 -2.64 23.76
CA GLU A 202 18.11 -3.42 24.98
C GLU A 202 19.24 -3.21 25.99
N GLU A 203 20.52 -3.30 25.55
CA GLU A 203 21.69 -3.03 26.39
C GLU A 203 21.62 -1.62 27.01
N LYS A 204 21.15 -0.65 26.23
CA LYS A 204 20.98 0.75 26.66
C LYS A 204 19.69 1.05 27.42
N ARG A 205 18.74 0.10 27.46
CA ARG A 205 17.39 0.29 28.02
C ARG A 205 16.63 1.45 27.37
N TRP A 206 16.81 1.64 26.06
CA TRP A 206 16.15 2.68 25.29
C TRP A 206 14.87 2.14 24.67
N GLU A 207 13.81 2.03 25.47
CA GLU A 207 12.57 1.35 25.05
C GLU A 207 11.85 2.08 23.90
N GLY A 208 11.92 3.42 23.86
CA GLY A 208 11.46 4.20 22.70
C GLY A 208 12.17 3.78 21.41
N SER A 209 13.49 3.60 21.46
CA SER A 209 14.27 3.15 20.30
C SER A 209 14.07 1.68 19.95
N GLN A 210 13.68 0.84 20.93
CA GLN A 210 13.23 -0.52 20.65
C GLN A 210 11.92 -0.50 19.84
N TRP A 211 10.98 0.39 20.20
CA TRP A 211 9.77 0.61 19.40
C TRP A 211 10.13 1.08 17.99
N ASP A 212 11.03 2.04 17.88
CA ASP A 212 11.42 2.62 16.59
C ASP A 212 11.98 1.53 15.66
N ILE A 213 12.92 0.70 16.11
CA ILE A 213 13.51 -0.33 15.24
C ILE A 213 12.51 -1.43 14.86
N ILE A 214 11.55 -1.77 15.73
CA ILE A 214 10.45 -2.67 15.41
C ILE A 214 9.63 -2.07 14.26
N MET A 215 9.17 -0.83 14.42
CA MET A 215 8.33 -0.16 13.42
C MET A 215 9.04 0.08 12.09
N LEU A 216 10.29 0.53 12.10
CA LEU A 216 11.07 0.70 10.89
C LEU A 216 11.23 -0.62 10.15
N SER A 217 11.53 -1.70 10.86
CA SER A 217 11.71 -3.03 10.25
C SER A 217 10.38 -3.58 9.70
N LEU A 218 9.28 -3.40 10.43
CA LEU A 218 7.93 -3.76 9.98
C LEU A 218 7.55 -3.00 8.71
N PHE A 219 7.77 -1.68 8.66
CA PHE A 219 7.47 -0.91 7.46
C PHE A 219 8.40 -1.21 6.29
N GLN A 220 9.68 -1.54 6.52
CA GLN A 220 10.56 -1.95 5.42
C GLN A 220 10.04 -3.24 4.76
N LEU A 221 9.66 -4.24 5.56
CA LEU A 221 9.05 -5.47 5.06
C LEU A 221 7.68 -5.20 4.43
N GLY A 222 6.80 -4.47 5.12
CA GLY A 222 5.45 -4.16 4.64
C GLY A 222 5.41 -3.29 3.38
N ASN A 223 6.50 -2.60 3.05
CA ASN A 223 6.64 -1.86 1.80
C ASN A 223 7.13 -2.72 0.62
N MET A 224 7.46 -4.00 0.83
CA MET A 224 7.82 -4.92 -0.24
C MET A 224 6.55 -5.41 -0.95
N PRO A 225 6.30 -5.00 -2.20
CA PRO A 225 5.03 -5.30 -2.88
C PRO A 225 4.86 -6.78 -3.25
N TYR A 226 5.95 -7.54 -3.18
CA TYR A 226 5.98 -8.98 -3.42
C TYR A 226 5.82 -9.81 -2.14
N ILE A 227 5.76 -9.20 -0.94
CA ILE A 227 5.37 -9.93 0.27
C ILE A 227 3.84 -9.98 0.32
N GLN A 228 3.31 -11.19 0.27
CA GLN A 228 1.90 -11.53 0.16
C GLN A 228 1.57 -12.65 1.17
N GLY A 229 0.38 -13.24 1.08
CA GLY A 229 0.00 -14.37 1.92
C GLY A 229 0.03 -14.07 3.41
N ILE A 230 0.34 -15.09 4.23
CA ILE A 230 0.26 -15.01 5.68
C ILE A 230 1.25 -13.97 6.22
N LEU A 231 2.46 -13.91 5.66
CA LEU A 231 3.45 -12.91 6.08
C LEU A 231 2.95 -11.47 5.91
N ARG A 232 2.21 -11.17 4.84
CA ARG A 232 1.60 -9.83 4.67
C ARG A 232 0.56 -9.54 5.75
N THR A 233 -0.31 -10.50 6.03
CA THR A 233 -1.34 -10.40 7.09
C THR A 233 -0.70 -10.19 8.46
N ASP A 234 0.33 -10.98 8.80
CA ASP A 234 1.09 -10.82 10.03
C ASP A 234 1.68 -9.40 10.13
N LEU A 235 2.32 -8.91 9.06
CA LEU A 235 2.90 -7.56 9.04
C LEU A 235 1.86 -6.47 9.30
N GLN A 236 0.68 -6.56 8.68
CA GLN A 236 -0.42 -5.63 8.92
C GLN A 236 -0.88 -5.67 10.37
N GLU A 237 -1.08 -6.86 10.94
CA GLU A 237 -1.51 -7.04 12.32
C GLU A 237 -0.49 -6.47 13.31
N TYR A 238 0.80 -6.76 13.12
CA TYR A 238 1.84 -6.27 14.00
C TYR A 238 2.03 -4.75 13.87
N ILE A 239 1.94 -4.16 12.68
CA ILE A 239 1.94 -2.70 12.52
C ILE A 239 0.79 -2.05 13.32
N GLN A 240 -0.41 -2.63 13.29
CA GLN A 240 -1.54 -2.14 14.08
C GLN A 240 -1.32 -2.33 15.58
N ASN A 241 -0.90 -3.53 16.01
CA ASN A 241 -0.67 -3.87 17.42
C ASN A 241 0.39 -2.96 18.07
N ILE A 242 1.51 -2.70 17.37
CA ILE A 242 2.59 -1.87 17.90
C ILE A 242 2.18 -0.40 18.04
N ASN A 243 1.26 0.07 17.19
CA ASN A 243 0.68 1.42 17.26
C ASN A 243 -0.55 1.52 18.18
N ASN A 244 -1.08 0.40 18.69
CA ASN A 244 -2.33 0.41 19.42
C ASN A 244 -2.18 0.98 20.83
N ASN A 245 -2.62 2.23 21.02
CA ASN A 245 -2.51 2.94 22.29
C ASN A 245 -3.30 2.33 23.46
N ARG A 246 -4.16 1.33 23.21
CA ARG A 246 -4.88 0.58 24.25
C ARG A 246 -4.06 -0.59 24.83
N ILE A 247 -2.98 -0.98 24.18
CA ILE A 247 -2.07 -2.04 24.63
C ILE A 247 -0.98 -1.41 25.49
N ASP A 248 -0.53 -2.04 26.58
CA ASP A 248 0.60 -1.52 27.35
C ASP A 248 1.87 -1.38 26.47
N PHE A 249 2.66 -0.34 26.69
CA PHE A 249 3.82 -0.04 25.85
C PHE A 249 4.86 -1.16 25.88
N HIS A 250 5.21 -1.72 27.04
CA HIS A 250 6.15 -2.82 27.13
C HIS A 250 5.60 -4.07 26.44
N PHE A 251 4.29 -4.33 26.59
CA PHE A 251 3.67 -5.46 25.91
C PHE A 251 3.66 -5.31 24.38
N ARG A 252 3.58 -4.08 23.85
CA ARG A 252 3.79 -3.83 22.41
C ARG A 252 5.20 -4.21 22.00
N ILE A 253 6.22 -3.74 22.73
CA ILE A 253 7.62 -4.11 22.45
C ILE A 253 7.81 -5.64 22.46
N ASP A 254 7.28 -6.33 23.47
CA ASP A 254 7.40 -7.78 23.60
C ASP A 254 6.71 -8.52 22.44
N LYS A 255 5.53 -8.07 22.01
CA LYS A 255 4.86 -8.59 20.81
C LYS A 255 5.74 -8.45 19.57
N GLY A 256 6.28 -7.27 19.31
CA GLY A 256 7.15 -7.02 18.15
C GLY A 256 8.43 -7.86 18.19
N LYS A 257 9.04 -8.00 19.38
CA LYS A 257 10.19 -8.88 19.57
C LYS A 257 9.88 -10.34 19.28
N ASN A 258 8.72 -10.82 19.75
CA ASN A 258 8.30 -12.18 19.49
C ASN A 258 8.06 -12.43 17.99
N PHE A 259 7.41 -11.49 17.29
CA PHE A 259 7.25 -11.57 15.84
C PHE A 259 8.58 -11.73 15.11
N PHE A 260 9.54 -10.82 15.35
CA PHE A 260 10.83 -10.90 14.66
C PHE A 260 11.67 -12.11 15.07
N LYS A 261 11.51 -12.61 16.29
CA LYS A 261 12.11 -13.89 16.72
C LYS A 261 11.56 -15.04 15.88
N GLN A 262 10.24 -15.19 15.83
CA GLN A 262 9.57 -16.24 15.06
C GLN A 262 9.89 -16.14 13.56
N LEU A 263 9.85 -14.94 13.00
CA LEU A 263 10.19 -14.71 11.60
C LEU A 263 11.66 -15.06 11.30
N SER A 264 12.58 -14.83 12.24
CA SER A 264 14.00 -15.20 12.10
C SER A 264 14.25 -16.71 12.19
N GLU A 265 13.33 -17.47 12.79
CA GLU A 265 13.43 -18.92 12.95
C GLU A 265 12.86 -19.69 11.73
N LYS A 266 12.03 -19.03 10.90
CA LYS A 266 11.50 -19.61 9.66
C LYS A 266 12.63 -19.87 8.65
N SER A 267 12.54 -21.00 7.96
CA SER A 267 13.43 -21.34 6.84
C SER A 267 13.17 -20.45 5.61
N GLN A 268 14.11 -20.46 4.66
CA GLN A 268 13.93 -19.76 3.38
C GLN A 268 12.67 -20.24 2.66
N ASP A 269 12.43 -21.54 2.59
CA ASP A 269 11.25 -22.09 1.92
C ASP A 269 9.93 -21.67 2.59
N GLU A 270 9.93 -21.50 3.91
CA GLU A 270 8.74 -21.02 4.63
C GLU A 270 8.42 -19.56 4.34
N ILE A 271 9.43 -18.68 4.35
CA ILE A 271 9.24 -17.26 4.05
C ILE A 271 8.91 -17.06 2.56
N MET A 272 9.60 -17.76 1.67
CA MET A 272 9.47 -17.52 0.22
C MET A 272 8.16 -18.06 -0.37
N LYS A 273 7.38 -18.88 0.37
CA LYS A 273 6.00 -19.23 -0.01
C LYS A 273 5.09 -18.00 -0.09
N ASP A 274 5.37 -17.02 0.76
CA ASP A 274 4.64 -15.75 0.86
C ASP A 274 5.25 -14.65 -0.04
N VAL A 275 6.17 -15.01 -0.95
CA VAL A 275 6.87 -14.05 -1.81
C VAL A 275 6.52 -14.27 -3.29
N TYR A 276 5.58 -13.48 -3.80
CA TYR A 276 5.08 -13.54 -5.18
C TYR A 276 4.43 -12.20 -5.58
N TYR A 277 4.32 -11.95 -6.88
CA TYR A 277 3.55 -10.80 -7.39
C TYR A 277 2.08 -11.16 -7.53
N THR A 278 1.20 -10.21 -7.24
CA THR A 278 -0.24 -10.30 -7.51
C THR A 278 -0.65 -9.30 -8.60
N TYR A 279 -1.70 -9.63 -9.34
CA TYR A 279 -2.35 -8.67 -10.23
C TYR A 279 -3.41 -7.91 -9.44
N ASN A 280 -3.34 -6.58 -9.48
CA ASN A 280 -4.25 -5.72 -8.74
C ASN A 280 -4.88 -4.70 -9.68
N LEU A 281 -6.20 -4.56 -9.61
CA LEU A 281 -6.95 -3.49 -10.28
C LEU A 281 -6.48 -2.13 -9.74
N MET A 282 -6.35 -1.99 -8.42
CA MET A 282 -5.87 -0.78 -7.77
C MET A 282 -5.02 -1.07 -6.54
N GLY A 283 -4.16 -0.12 -6.16
CA GLY A 283 -3.42 -0.18 -4.91
C GLY A 283 -4.35 0.04 -3.71
N LEU A 284 -4.18 -0.77 -2.66
CA LEU A 284 -5.01 -0.73 -1.44
C LEU A 284 -4.70 0.47 -0.52
N LYS A 285 -3.56 1.13 -0.77
CA LYS A 285 -3.11 2.33 -0.05
C LYS A 285 -4.06 3.51 -0.31
N TRP A 286 -4.07 4.46 0.60
CA TRP A 286 -4.88 5.67 0.45
C TRP A 286 -4.32 6.57 -0.64
N ARG A 287 -5.19 7.21 -1.42
CA ARG A 287 -4.77 8.26 -2.35
C ARG A 287 -4.07 9.38 -1.57
N SER A 288 -3.03 9.96 -2.18
CA SER A 288 -2.38 11.17 -1.66
C SER A 288 -2.22 12.22 -2.75
N SER A 289 -1.75 13.40 -2.36
CA SER A 289 -1.35 14.53 -3.20
C SER A 289 -0.21 15.30 -2.51
N GLY A 290 0.44 16.23 -3.21
CA GLY A 290 1.45 17.11 -2.61
C GLY A 290 0.94 17.78 -1.32
N LYS A 291 -0.23 18.41 -1.39
CA LYS A 291 -0.91 19.01 -0.23
C LYS A 291 -1.14 18.03 0.92
N PHE A 292 -1.58 16.82 0.64
CA PHE A 292 -1.77 15.80 1.67
C PHE A 292 -0.43 15.45 2.35
N LEU A 293 0.64 15.29 1.59
CA LEU A 293 1.98 15.02 2.14
C LEU A 293 2.53 16.20 2.95
N GLN A 294 2.17 17.43 2.59
CA GLN A 294 2.47 18.62 3.38
C GLN A 294 1.74 18.59 4.73
N GLU A 295 0.43 18.28 4.72
CA GLU A 295 -0.37 18.15 5.94
C GLU A 295 0.21 17.08 6.88
N GLU A 296 0.59 15.92 6.36
CA GLU A 296 1.31 14.88 7.10
C GLU A 296 2.65 15.39 7.66
N ALA A 297 3.44 16.11 6.87
CA ALA A 297 4.72 16.66 7.33
C ALA A 297 4.55 17.71 8.45
N LEU A 298 3.48 18.51 8.40
CA LEU A 298 3.19 19.52 9.41
C LEU A 298 2.93 18.91 10.80
N GLU A 299 2.36 17.70 10.87
CA GLU A 299 2.18 16.98 12.14
C GLU A 299 3.50 16.67 12.86
N TYR A 300 4.61 16.58 12.12
CA TYR A 300 5.94 16.25 12.63
C TYR A 300 6.82 17.50 12.88
N GLU A 301 6.42 18.66 12.38
CA GLU A 301 7.27 19.86 12.33
C GLU A 301 7.77 20.30 13.71
N GLU A 302 6.86 20.36 14.69
CA GLU A 302 7.20 20.83 16.03
C GLU A 302 8.29 19.97 16.67
N GLN A 303 8.16 18.65 16.55
CA GLN A 303 9.07 17.70 17.16
C GLN A 303 10.42 17.68 16.43
N VAL A 304 10.42 17.73 15.09
CA VAL A 304 11.64 17.85 14.28
C VAL A 304 12.40 19.14 14.62
N ARG A 305 11.69 20.26 14.82
CA ARG A 305 12.30 21.53 15.22
C ARG A 305 12.97 21.44 16.59
N LYS A 306 12.33 20.78 17.57
CA LYS A 306 12.92 20.54 18.91
C LYS A 306 14.24 19.77 18.79
N TYR A 307 14.24 18.66 18.06
CA TYR A 307 15.46 17.86 17.87
C TYR A 307 16.56 18.62 17.12
N LYS A 308 16.19 19.44 16.12
CA LYS A 308 17.12 20.31 15.39
C LYS A 308 17.78 21.34 16.33
N THR A 309 17.01 21.98 17.20
CA THR A 309 17.54 22.97 18.16
C THR A 309 18.50 22.33 19.18
N SER A 310 18.26 21.09 19.59
CA SER A 310 19.12 20.37 20.53
C SER A 310 20.29 19.62 19.86
N ASN A 311 20.44 19.72 18.53
CA ASN A 311 21.39 18.92 17.73
C ASN A 311 21.25 17.40 17.95
N ASP A 312 20.02 16.92 18.16
CA ASP A 312 19.71 15.52 18.37
C ASP A 312 19.55 14.77 17.04
N TYR A 313 20.69 14.54 16.38
CA TYR A 313 20.72 13.89 15.07
C TYR A 313 20.14 12.49 15.08
N PHE A 314 20.24 11.77 16.21
CA PHE A 314 19.68 10.43 16.37
C PHE A 314 18.16 10.47 16.22
N ASN A 315 17.49 11.31 17.01
CA ASN A 315 16.04 11.41 16.99
C ASN A 315 15.51 12.03 15.70
N ILE A 316 16.24 12.96 15.07
CA ILE A 316 15.90 13.45 13.72
C ILE A 316 15.86 12.29 12.73
N CYS A 317 16.89 11.43 12.73
CA CYS A 317 16.98 10.33 11.78
C CYS A 317 15.86 9.32 11.96
N TYR A 318 15.64 8.82 13.19
CA TYR A 318 14.61 7.81 13.43
C TYR A 318 13.20 8.35 13.17
N HIS A 319 12.92 9.59 13.59
CA HIS A 319 11.61 10.20 13.42
C HIS A 319 11.26 10.48 11.96
N LEU A 320 12.21 11.01 11.17
CA LEU A 320 11.98 11.26 9.74
C LEU A 320 12.04 9.98 8.91
N TYR A 321 12.88 9.01 9.27
CA TYR A 321 12.88 7.70 8.62
C TYR A 321 11.53 6.99 8.82
N TYR A 322 10.97 7.05 10.03
CA TYR A 322 9.63 6.57 10.30
C TYR A 322 8.61 7.25 9.38
N LEU A 323 8.59 8.59 9.33
CA LEU A 323 7.66 9.35 8.47
C LEU A 323 7.75 8.91 7.00
N TYR A 324 8.95 8.77 6.45
CA TYR A 324 9.12 8.38 5.04
C TYR A 324 8.64 6.96 4.76
N LEU A 325 8.93 6.01 5.65
CA LEU A 325 8.44 4.64 5.52
C LEU A 325 6.92 4.54 5.73
N TYR A 326 6.38 5.29 6.68
CA TYR A 326 4.95 5.44 6.94
C TYR A 326 4.23 5.96 5.70
N ILE A 327 4.73 7.04 5.10
CA ILE A 327 4.17 7.62 3.89
C ILE A 327 4.17 6.60 2.75
N LEU A 328 5.30 5.89 2.54
CA LEU A 328 5.39 4.86 1.52
C LEU A 328 4.42 3.71 1.76
N TYR A 329 4.17 3.35 3.02
CA TYR A 329 3.33 2.22 3.42
C TYR A 329 1.84 2.55 3.28
N HIS A 330 1.39 3.72 3.72
CA HIS A 330 -0.03 4.06 3.78
C HIS A 330 -0.56 4.71 2.52
N TYR A 331 0.29 5.32 1.70
CA TYR A 331 -0.17 6.18 0.61
C TYR A 331 0.27 5.73 -0.79
N ASN A 332 -0.67 5.81 -1.73
CA ASN A 332 -0.45 5.78 -3.16
C ASN A 332 0.12 7.14 -3.58
N LEU A 333 1.44 7.18 -3.74
CA LEU A 333 2.20 8.39 -4.06
C LEU A 333 2.30 8.58 -5.57
N ASP A 334 2.23 9.84 -5.98
CA ASP A 334 2.66 10.29 -7.29
C ASP A 334 4.11 9.84 -7.55
N GLN A 335 4.42 9.47 -8.79
CA GLN A 335 5.72 8.90 -9.13
C GLN A 335 6.89 9.82 -8.72
N GLU A 336 6.71 11.13 -8.80
CA GLU A 336 7.72 12.12 -8.44
C GLU A 336 8.00 12.12 -6.93
N TYR A 337 6.95 12.23 -6.09
CA TYR A 337 7.07 12.15 -4.64
C TYR A 337 7.59 10.78 -4.17
N ARG A 338 7.12 9.69 -4.79
CA ARG A 338 7.63 8.34 -4.51
C ARG A 338 9.13 8.25 -4.78
N SER A 339 9.56 8.72 -5.95
CA SER A 339 10.98 8.66 -6.34
C SER A 339 11.83 9.56 -5.45
N PHE A 340 11.30 10.73 -5.06
CA PHE A 340 11.96 11.65 -4.15
C PHE A 340 12.17 11.03 -2.76
N ILE A 341 11.12 10.47 -2.15
CA ILE A 341 11.19 9.84 -0.83
C ILE A 341 12.12 8.61 -0.86
N ILE A 342 11.98 7.74 -1.86
CA ILE A 342 12.88 6.59 -2.03
C ILE A 342 14.34 7.05 -2.19
N GLY A 343 14.59 8.07 -3.01
CA GLY A 343 15.94 8.61 -3.21
C GLY A 343 16.52 9.23 -1.94
N THR A 344 15.70 9.87 -1.10
CA THR A 344 16.09 10.35 0.23
C THR A 344 16.52 9.20 1.14
N LEU A 345 15.71 8.14 1.21
CA LEU A 345 16.02 6.94 2.00
C LEU A 345 17.31 6.25 1.53
N GLU A 346 17.48 6.08 0.21
CA GLU A 346 18.68 5.50 -0.40
C GLU A 346 19.93 6.34 -0.07
N LYS A 347 19.85 7.67 -0.16
CA LYS A 347 20.97 8.56 0.16
C LYS A 347 21.36 8.50 1.63
N ALA A 348 20.39 8.48 2.54
CA ALA A 348 20.64 8.46 3.99
C ALA A 348 21.05 7.07 4.51
N SER A 349 20.72 6.01 3.77
CA SER A 349 20.97 4.60 4.12
C SER A 349 22.39 4.35 4.60
N GLY A 350 22.53 3.86 5.84
CA GLY A 350 23.83 3.49 6.41
C GLY A 350 24.80 4.65 6.65
N GLN A 351 24.39 5.92 6.50
CA GLN A 351 25.22 7.08 6.85
C GLN A 351 25.24 7.33 8.35
N THR A 352 26.20 8.15 8.80
CA THR A 352 26.22 8.62 10.20
C THR A 352 24.97 9.45 10.51
N TYR A 353 24.53 9.47 11.77
CA TYR A 353 23.34 10.26 12.17
C TYR A 353 23.44 11.72 11.76
N GLU A 354 24.62 12.34 11.90
CA GLU A 354 24.81 13.74 11.50
C GLU A 354 24.61 13.94 9.99
N GLN A 355 25.19 13.08 9.16
CA GLN A 355 25.05 13.22 7.70
C GLN A 355 23.64 12.88 7.23
N ALA A 356 23.06 11.78 7.73
CA ALA A 356 21.69 11.38 7.41
C ALA A 356 20.66 12.43 7.85
N SER A 357 20.83 13.06 9.01
CA SER A 357 19.94 14.11 9.50
C SER A 357 19.86 15.30 8.54
N LYS A 358 20.98 15.67 7.89
CA LYS A 358 21.01 16.76 6.90
C LYS A 358 20.20 16.38 5.66
N ILE A 359 20.34 15.15 5.18
CA ILE A 359 19.58 14.61 4.04
C ILE A 359 18.09 14.61 4.35
N TYR A 360 17.70 14.07 5.52
CA TYR A 360 16.30 13.99 5.92
C TYR A 360 15.68 15.36 6.17
N LEU A 361 16.40 16.30 6.80
CA LEU A 361 15.89 17.66 7.01
C LEU A 361 15.68 18.40 5.70
N GLU A 362 16.60 18.27 4.74
CA GLU A 362 16.44 18.88 3.41
C GLU A 362 15.18 18.34 2.72
N SER A 363 14.95 17.03 2.76
CA SER A 363 13.75 16.45 2.16
C SER A 363 12.47 16.79 2.91
N PHE A 364 12.53 16.91 4.23
CA PHE A 364 11.40 17.30 5.07
C PHE A 364 10.97 18.75 4.80
N GLU A 365 11.93 19.67 4.62
CA GLU A 365 11.63 21.05 4.23
C GLU A 365 10.94 21.16 2.87
N HIS A 366 11.23 20.24 1.94
CA HIS A 366 10.54 20.16 0.66
C HIS A 366 9.08 19.74 0.81
N LEU A 367 8.80 18.73 1.65
CA LEU A 367 7.43 18.31 1.96
C LEU A 367 6.63 19.43 2.65
N LEU A 368 7.21 20.11 3.64
CA LEU A 368 6.56 21.24 4.33
C LEU A 368 6.18 22.40 3.40
N LYS A 369 6.88 22.56 2.27
CA LYS A 369 6.63 23.63 1.30
C LYS A 369 5.79 23.17 0.10
N GLU A 370 5.36 21.90 0.07
CA GLU A 370 4.72 21.29 -1.11
C GLU A 370 5.59 21.46 -2.38
N THR A 371 6.90 21.16 -2.26
CA THR A 371 7.86 21.32 -3.38
C THR A 371 8.73 20.09 -3.56
N LEU A 372 9.37 20.00 -4.73
CA LEU A 372 10.45 19.05 -5.03
C LEU A 372 11.76 19.79 -5.36
N PRO A 373 12.94 19.15 -5.19
CA PRO A 373 14.22 19.76 -5.53
C PRO A 373 14.31 20.21 -6.99
N LYS A 374 14.96 21.35 -7.24
CA LYS A 374 15.17 21.88 -8.60
C LYS A 374 15.98 20.88 -9.45
N GLY A 375 15.45 20.50 -10.61
CA GLY A 375 16.12 19.58 -11.52
C GLY A 375 15.90 18.10 -11.23
N PHE A 376 15.01 17.75 -10.30
CA PHE A 376 14.48 16.39 -10.16
C PHE A 376 13.68 16.04 -11.43
N LYS A 377 14.39 15.58 -12.47
CA LYS A 377 13.81 15.07 -13.71
C LYS A 377 13.76 13.55 -13.59
N ILE A 378 12.57 13.01 -13.85
CA ILE A 378 12.31 11.57 -14.00
C ILE A 378 13.43 10.94 -14.83
N GLU A 379 13.97 9.80 -14.41
CA GLU A 379 14.56 8.84 -15.34
C GLU A 379 13.45 8.41 -16.30
N GLN A 380 13.20 9.22 -17.33
CA GLN A 380 12.38 8.80 -18.45
C GLN A 380 13.10 7.59 -19.04
N LYS A 381 12.47 6.41 -18.92
CA LYS A 381 12.76 5.28 -19.79
C LYS A 381 12.95 5.83 -21.20
N VAL A 382 14.16 5.63 -21.72
CA VAL A 382 14.67 5.95 -23.06
C VAL A 382 13.56 6.48 -23.98
N LYS A 383 13.60 7.79 -24.26
CA LYS A 383 12.86 8.37 -25.39
C LYS A 383 13.18 7.53 -26.63
N LYS A 384 12.21 6.77 -27.15
CA LYS A 384 12.27 6.31 -28.54
C LYS A 384 12.46 7.55 -29.39
N GLY A 385 13.54 7.54 -30.18
CA GLY A 385 14.01 8.68 -30.93
C GLY A 385 12.97 9.24 -31.89
N PHE A 386 13.16 10.51 -32.24
CA PHE A 386 12.35 11.34 -33.13
C PHE A 386 11.85 10.65 -34.42
N PHE A 387 12.57 9.63 -34.91
CA PHE A 387 12.22 8.87 -36.12
C PHE A 387 11.04 7.90 -35.98
N ALA A 388 10.63 7.50 -34.77
CA ALA A 388 9.50 6.58 -34.59
C ALA A 388 8.11 7.26 -34.70
N ARG A 389 8.04 8.61 -34.72
CA ARG A 389 6.79 9.37 -34.89
C ARG A 389 6.41 9.65 -36.34
N LEU A 390 7.27 9.33 -37.29
CA LEU A 390 7.04 9.65 -38.71
C LEU A 390 6.44 8.50 -39.53
N PHE A 391 6.39 7.26 -39.00
CA PHE A 391 5.82 6.11 -39.71
C PHE A 391 5.23 5.05 -38.76
N GLY A 392 4.27 5.45 -37.91
CA GLY A 392 3.54 4.51 -37.04
C GLY A 392 2.35 5.17 -36.39
#